data_AF-A0A9E5MA58-F1
#
_entry.id   AF-A0A9E5MA58-F1
#
_cell.length_a   1.000
_cell.length_b   1.000
_cell.length_c   1.000
_cell.angle_alpha   90.00
_cell.angle_beta   90.00
_cell.angle_gamma   90.00
#
_symmetry.space_group_name_H-M   'P 1'
#
loop_
_entity.id
_entity.type
_entity.pdbx_description
1 polymer ?
#
loop_
_entity_poly.entity_id
_entity_poly.type
_entity_poly.pdbx_seq_one_letter_code
_entity_poly.pdbx_strand_id
1 'polypeptide(L)'
;MAKISFWIRIIAASVAAVVVSASLSGCSAIKLGYNQLPEISSWWLDNYINFTDTQATQAKQALKKLHVWHRKEELPLVADLLVQAQIMAPQNITTQQACEVWGKLEKRIEAVALESSRLATPIVLQLTPRQLR
;
A
#
# COMPACT_ATOMS: atom_id res chain seq x y z
N MET A 1 -26.50 -44.80 -3.96
CA MET A 1 -25.97 -43.87 -4.98
C MET A 1 -25.83 -42.43 -4.46
N ALA A 2 -26.84 -41.83 -3.80
CA ALA A 2 -26.77 -40.44 -3.31
C ALA A 2 -25.64 -40.15 -2.28
N LYS A 3 -25.36 -41.10 -1.37
CA LYS A 3 -24.29 -40.93 -0.36
C LYS A 3 -22.89 -40.84 -1.00
N ILE A 4 -22.59 -41.64 -2.02
CA ILE A 4 -21.29 -41.66 -2.72
C ILE A 4 -21.07 -40.36 -3.48
N SER A 5 -22.09 -39.84 -4.15
CA SER A 5 -22.07 -38.52 -4.80
C SER A 5 -21.80 -37.37 -3.82
N PHE A 6 -22.38 -37.43 -2.62
CA PHE A 6 -22.17 -36.43 -1.58
C PHE A 6 -20.71 -36.40 -1.09
N TRP A 7 -20.12 -37.57 -0.80
CA TRP A 7 -18.73 -37.69 -0.37
C TRP A 7 -17.73 -37.23 -1.45
N ILE A 8 -17.98 -37.55 -2.73
CA ILE A 8 -17.13 -37.10 -3.83
C ILE A 8 -17.13 -35.57 -3.95
N ARG A 9 -18.29 -34.91 -3.77
CA ARG A 9 -18.40 -33.44 -3.82
C ARG A 9 -17.65 -32.77 -2.68
N ILE A 10 -17.70 -33.33 -1.47
CA ILE A 10 -16.95 -32.83 -0.33
C ILE A 10 -15.44 -32.98 -0.57
N ILE A 11 -14.98 -34.17 -1.00
CA ILE A 11 -13.56 -34.40 -1.27
C ILE A 11 -13.06 -33.47 -2.37
N ALA A 12 -13.82 -33.30 -3.46
CA ALA A 12 -13.46 -32.39 -4.54
C ALA A 12 -13.38 -30.93 -4.06
N ALA A 13 -14.33 -30.48 -3.23
CA ALA A 13 -14.30 -29.14 -2.64
C ALA A 13 -13.11 -28.94 -1.68
N SER A 14 -12.81 -29.93 -0.85
CA SER A 14 -11.67 -29.89 0.07
C SER A 14 -10.34 -29.87 -0.68
N VAL A 15 -10.18 -30.71 -1.71
CA VAL A 15 -8.98 -30.73 -2.57
C VAL A 15 -8.84 -29.39 -3.30
N ALA A 16 -9.93 -28.85 -3.85
CA ALA A 16 -9.90 -27.53 -4.49
C ALA A 16 -9.49 -26.42 -3.50
N ALA A 17 -10.03 -26.43 -2.28
CA ALA A 17 -9.68 -25.44 -1.25
C ALA A 17 -8.20 -25.53 -0.83
N VAL A 18 -7.66 -26.75 -0.69
CA VAL A 18 -6.24 -26.97 -0.37
C VAL A 18 -5.35 -26.49 -1.51
N VAL A 19 -5.69 -26.82 -2.76
CA VAL A 19 -4.93 -26.38 -3.94
C VAL A 19 -4.95 -24.85 -4.07
N VAL A 20 -6.10 -24.20 -3.87
CA VAL A 20 -6.21 -22.74 -3.89
C VAL A 20 -5.38 -22.09 -2.78
N SER A 21 -5.44 -22.64 -1.56
CA SER A 21 -4.68 -22.11 -0.42
C SER A 21 -3.17 -22.25 -0.62
N ALA A 22 -2.72 -23.39 -1.15
CA ALA A 22 -1.32 -23.62 -1.51
C ALA A 22 -0.85 -22.76 -2.70
N SER A 23 -1.75 -22.40 -3.61
CA SER A 23 -1.44 -21.48 -4.72
C SER A 23 -1.28 -20.03 -4.22
N LEU A 24 -2.07 -19.64 -3.20
CA LEU A 24 -2.02 -18.30 -2.61
C LEU A 24 -0.78 -18.07 -1.73
N SER A 25 -0.18 -19.11 -1.15
CA SER A 25 1.07 -18.96 -0.38
C SER A 25 2.29 -18.60 -1.25
N GLY A 26 2.20 -18.80 -2.57
CA GLY A 26 3.18 -18.30 -3.54
C GLY A 26 3.05 -16.81 -3.86
N CYS A 27 1.94 -16.17 -3.49
CA CYS A 27 1.74 -14.73 -3.67
C CYS A 27 2.33 -14.00 -2.47
N SER A 28 3.41 -13.24 -2.67
CA SER A 28 3.89 -12.29 -1.66
C SER A 28 2.75 -11.30 -1.33
N ALA A 29 2.17 -11.42 -0.14
CA ALA A 29 1.11 -10.53 0.34
C ALA A 29 1.55 -9.06 0.28
N ILE A 30 2.85 -8.81 0.52
CA ILE A 30 3.47 -7.49 0.37
C ILE A 30 3.41 -7.04 -1.09
N LYS A 31 3.86 -7.87 -2.05
CA LYS A 31 3.83 -7.52 -3.47
C LYS A 31 2.41 -7.30 -3.98
N LEU A 32 1.46 -8.13 -3.55
CA LEU A 32 0.05 -7.99 -3.93
C LEU A 32 -0.54 -6.70 -3.35
N GLY A 33 -0.43 -6.51 -2.04
CA GLY A 33 -0.93 -5.32 -1.34
C GLY A 33 -0.31 -4.05 -1.89
N TYR A 34 1.01 -4.04 -2.12
CA TYR A 34 1.71 -2.88 -2.65
C TYR A 34 1.23 -2.51 -4.07
N ASN A 35 1.10 -3.47 -4.98
CA ASN A 35 0.64 -3.16 -6.34
C ASN A 35 -0.85 -2.76 -6.38
N GLN A 36 -1.64 -3.17 -5.39
CA GLN A 36 -3.06 -2.84 -5.27
C GLN A 36 -3.31 -1.60 -4.39
N LEU A 37 -2.27 -0.98 -3.83
CA LEU A 37 -2.38 0.19 -2.94
C LEU A 37 -3.29 1.28 -3.48
N PRO A 38 -3.18 1.74 -4.74
CA PRO A 38 -4.05 2.82 -5.24
C PRO A 38 -5.54 2.50 -5.17
N GLU A 39 -5.90 1.24 -5.42
CA GLU A 39 -7.29 0.79 -5.39
C GLU A 39 -7.80 0.71 -3.95
N ILE A 40 -7.02 0.08 -3.06
CA ILE A 40 -7.35 -0.03 -1.63
C ILE A 40 -7.46 1.35 -0.99
N SER A 41 -6.49 2.22 -1.22
CA SER A 41 -6.48 3.58 -0.69
C SER A 41 -7.63 4.42 -1.23
N SER A 42 -8.00 4.26 -2.51
CA SER A 42 -9.13 5.00 -3.08
C SER A 42 -10.45 4.60 -2.44
N TRP A 43 -10.67 3.30 -2.20
CA TRP A 43 -11.85 2.81 -1.49
C TRP A 43 -11.87 3.28 -0.04
N TRP A 44 -10.73 3.23 0.65
CA TRP A 44 -10.65 3.70 2.03
C TRP A 44 -10.95 5.21 2.16
N LEU A 45 -10.38 6.03 1.27
CA LEU A 45 -10.64 7.47 1.25
C LEU A 45 -12.08 7.81 0.91
N ASP A 46 -12.68 7.09 -0.05
CA ASP A 46 -14.07 7.30 -0.43
C ASP A 46 -15.02 7.00 0.72
N ASN A 47 -14.79 5.91 1.48
CA ASN A 47 -15.58 5.63 2.68
C ASN A 47 -15.39 6.67 3.80
N TYR A 48 -14.22 7.30 3.87
CA TYR A 48 -13.93 8.29 4.91
C TYR A 48 -14.48 9.68 4.57
N ILE A 49 -14.25 10.16 3.35
CA ILE A 49 -14.58 11.52 2.91
C ILE A 49 -15.97 11.58 2.24
N ASN A 50 -16.47 10.44 1.75
CA ASN A 50 -17.69 10.32 0.95
C ASN A 50 -17.61 11.21 -0.31
N PHE A 51 -16.78 10.80 -1.27
CA PHE A 51 -16.56 11.58 -2.48
C PHE A 51 -17.78 11.52 -3.41
N THR A 52 -17.93 12.55 -4.25
CA THR A 52 -18.76 12.44 -5.46
C THR A 52 -18.07 11.56 -6.50
N ASP A 53 -18.80 11.02 -7.47
CA ASP A 53 -18.22 10.18 -8.55
C ASP A 53 -17.03 10.83 -9.26
N THR A 54 -17.10 12.15 -9.47
CA THR A 54 -16.02 12.93 -10.08
C THR A 54 -14.80 13.03 -9.16
N GLN A 55 -15.01 13.36 -7.89
CA GLN A 55 -13.94 13.44 -6.88
C GLN A 55 -13.28 12.07 -6.65
N ALA A 56 -14.05 10.99 -6.58
CA ALA A 56 -13.55 9.62 -6.41
C ALA A 56 -12.66 9.20 -7.59
N THR A 57 -13.10 9.50 -8.81
CA THR A 57 -12.31 9.23 -10.04
C THR A 57 -11.00 10.01 -10.03
N GLN A 58 -11.03 11.29 -9.64
CA GLN A 58 -9.83 12.12 -9.55
C GLN A 58 -8.89 11.64 -8.44
N ALA A 59 -9.40 11.30 -7.26
CA ALA A 59 -8.62 10.77 -6.13
C ALA A 59 -7.91 9.47 -6.50
N LYS A 60 -8.61 8.56 -7.16
CA LYS A 60 -8.04 7.31 -7.68
C LYS A 60 -6.91 7.55 -8.68
N GLN A 61 -7.08 8.51 -9.59
CA GLN A 61 -6.02 8.88 -10.54
C GLN A 61 -4.81 9.53 -9.83
N ALA A 62 -5.04 10.38 -8.84
CA ALA A 62 -4.00 10.99 -8.02
C ALA A 62 -3.19 9.93 -7.27
N LEU A 63 -3.86 8.97 -6.63
CA LEU A 63 -3.21 7.84 -5.96
C LEU A 63 -2.38 6.97 -6.93
N LYS A 64 -2.88 6.72 -8.16
CA LYS A 64 -2.10 6.01 -9.18
C LYS A 64 -0.84 6.76 -9.56
N LYS A 65 -0.92 8.08 -9.76
CA LYS A 65 0.24 8.93 -10.05
C LYS A 65 1.24 8.93 -8.89
N LEU A 66 0.76 9.11 -7.67
CA LEU A 66 1.58 9.06 -6.45
C LEU A 66 2.30 7.72 -6.33
N HIS A 67 1.60 6.61 -6.55
CA HIS A 67 2.19 5.28 -6.48
C HIS A 67 3.27 5.05 -7.55
N VAL A 68 3.04 5.49 -8.79
CA VAL A 68 4.05 5.42 -9.85
C VAL A 68 5.28 6.25 -9.52
N TRP A 69 5.10 7.49 -9.06
CA TRP A 69 6.19 8.35 -8.62
C TRP A 69 6.95 7.72 -7.46
N HIS A 70 6.25 7.27 -6.41
CA HIS A 70 6.86 6.65 -5.24
C HIS A 70 7.68 5.43 -5.67
N ARG A 71 7.13 4.56 -6.52
CA ARG A 71 7.85 3.35 -6.97
C ARG A 71 9.11 3.68 -7.76
N LYS A 72 9.06 4.70 -8.60
CA LYS A 72 10.15 5.03 -9.54
C LYS A 72 11.23 5.90 -8.90
N GLU A 73 10.84 6.89 -8.11
CA GLU A 73 11.72 7.94 -7.62
C GLU A 73 12.06 7.76 -6.14
N GLU A 74 11.08 7.49 -5.27
CA GLU A 74 11.29 7.50 -3.81
C GLU A 74 11.70 6.13 -3.24
N LEU A 75 11.10 5.04 -3.73
CA LEU A 75 11.33 3.69 -3.23
C LEU A 75 12.79 3.22 -3.35
N PRO A 76 13.54 3.53 -4.43
CA PRO A 76 14.97 3.21 -4.48
C PRO A 76 15.77 3.90 -3.37
N LEU A 77 15.47 5.16 -3.06
CA LEU A 77 16.14 5.93 -2.01
C LEU A 77 15.84 5.37 -0.61
N VAL A 78 14.59 4.94 -0.38
CA VAL A 78 14.20 4.24 0.84
C VAL A 78 14.91 2.89 0.94
N ALA A 79 15.03 2.14 -0.16
CA ALA A 79 15.74 0.87 -0.19
C ALA A 79 17.22 1.03 0.20
N ASP A 80 17.90 2.05 -0.33
CA ASP A 80 19.29 2.34 0.02
C ASP A 80 19.44 2.68 1.51
N LEU A 81 18.50 3.43 2.09
CA LEU A 81 18.47 3.74 3.51
C LEU A 81 18.26 2.47 4.37
N LEU A 82 17.37 1.57 3.94
CA LEU A 82 17.14 0.29 4.62
C LEU A 82 18.37 -0.61 4.55
N VAL A 83 19.11 -0.64 3.45
CA VAL A 83 20.37 -1.37 3.33
C VAL A 83 21.42 -0.79 4.30
N GLN A 84 21.55 0.54 4.39
CA GLN A 84 22.43 1.17 5.36
C GLN A 84 22.05 0.80 6.81
N ALA A 85 20.75 0.87 7.14
CA ALA A 85 20.26 0.51 8.46
C ALA A 85 20.48 -0.98 8.77
N GLN A 86 20.32 -1.86 7.80
CA GLN A 86 20.58 -3.31 7.95
C GLN A 86 22.04 -3.60 8.30
N ILE A 87 23.00 -2.89 7.69
CA ILE A 87 24.43 -3.03 7.99
C ILE A 87 24.74 -2.55 9.41
N MET A 88 24.07 -1.50 9.86
CA MET A 88 24.26 -0.91 11.19
C MET A 88 23.57 -1.72 12.31
N ALA A 89 22.45 -2.38 12.02
CA ALA A 89 21.62 -3.08 13.00
C ALA A 89 22.36 -4.09 13.93
N PRO A 90 23.31 -4.91 13.46
CA PRO A 90 24.05 -5.82 14.34
C PRO A 90 25.19 -5.14 15.13
N GLN A 91 25.48 -3.87 14.88
CA GLN A 91 26.61 -3.14 15.48
C GLN A 91 26.16 -2.25 16.64
N ASN A 92 27.11 -1.92 17.52
CA ASN A 92 26.90 -0.87 18.52
C ASN A 92 26.96 0.49 17.84
N ILE A 93 25.79 1.09 17.57
CA ILE A 93 25.69 2.43 16.98
C ILE A 93 25.77 3.52 18.05
N THR A 94 26.35 4.65 17.68
CA THR A 94 26.32 5.88 18.46
C THR A 94 24.98 6.60 18.30
N THR A 95 24.66 7.49 19.23
CA THR A 95 23.49 8.38 19.13
C THR A 95 23.52 9.24 17.86
N GLN A 96 24.70 9.73 17.48
CA GLN A 96 24.87 10.53 16.26
C GLN A 96 24.52 9.74 14.99
N GLN A 97 24.94 8.48 14.90
CA GLN A 97 24.58 7.60 13.78
C GLN A 97 23.08 7.34 13.71
N ALA A 98 22.42 7.13 14.86
CA ALA A 98 20.97 6.97 14.92
C ALA A 98 20.24 8.23 14.43
N CYS A 99 20.68 9.42 14.87
CA CYS A 99 20.12 10.70 14.43
C CYS A 99 20.32 10.94 12.93
N GLU A 100 21.45 10.53 12.36
CA GLU A 100 21.71 10.65 10.92
C GLU A 100 20.75 9.79 10.09
N VAL A 101 20.52 8.54 10.50
CA VAL A 101 19.56 7.65 9.85
C VAL A 101 18.14 8.22 9.95
N TRP A 102 17.77 8.75 11.12
CA TRP A 102 16.47 9.38 11.33
C TRP A 102 16.27 10.60 10.42
N GLY A 103 17.24 11.51 10.38
CA GLY A 103 17.16 12.70 9.52
C GLY A 103 17.11 12.36 8.02
N LYS A 104 17.72 11.25 7.60
CA LYS A 104 17.55 10.74 6.22
C LYS A 104 16.13 10.23 5.98
N LEU A 105 15.57 9.47 6.93
CA LEU A 105 14.20 8.92 6.84
C LEU A 105 13.15 10.04 6.80
N GLU A 106 13.28 11.05 7.65
CA GLU A 106 12.38 12.20 7.72
C GLU A 106 12.24 12.88 6.36
N LYS A 107 13.36 13.13 5.66
CA LYS A 107 13.35 13.70 4.30
C LYS A 107 12.58 12.84 3.29
N ARG A 108 12.58 11.51 3.45
CA ARG A 108 11.85 10.60 2.55
C ARG A 108 10.34 10.70 2.81
N ILE A 109 9.96 10.75 4.10
CA ILE A 109 8.57 10.96 4.52
C ILE A 109 8.04 12.31 4.03
N GLU A 110 8.83 13.37 4.20
CA GLU A 110 8.50 14.72 3.71
C GLU A 110 8.30 14.75 2.19
N ALA A 111 9.15 14.06 1.43
CA ALA A 111 9.01 13.98 -0.03
C ALA A 111 7.67 13.34 -0.44
N VAL A 112 7.28 12.25 0.21
CA VAL A 112 5.97 11.60 -0.03
C VAL A 112 4.83 12.53 0.38
N ALA A 113 4.93 13.19 1.52
CA ALA A 113 3.91 14.12 1.99
C ALA A 113 3.72 15.27 0.99
N LEU A 114 4.80 15.89 0.52
CA LEU A 114 4.77 16.99 -0.44
C LEU A 114 4.16 16.57 -1.77
N GLU A 115 4.57 15.43 -2.34
CA GLU A 115 4.01 14.94 -3.60
C GLU A 115 2.53 14.56 -3.44
N SER A 116 2.16 13.97 -2.30
CA SER A 116 0.77 13.67 -1.97
C SER A 116 -0.06 14.96 -1.91
N SER A 117 0.41 15.99 -1.21
CA SER A 117 -0.25 17.30 -1.14
C SER A 117 -0.40 17.93 -2.51
N ARG A 118 0.65 17.89 -3.35
CA ARG A 118 0.62 18.44 -4.71
C ARG A 118 -0.46 17.76 -5.57
N LEU A 119 -0.56 16.43 -5.49
CA LEU A 119 -1.54 15.65 -6.25
C LEU A 119 -2.95 15.74 -5.67
N ALA A 120 -3.09 15.91 -4.36
CA ALA A 120 -4.38 16.02 -3.67
C ALA A 120 -5.00 17.42 -3.74
N THR A 121 -4.19 18.48 -3.87
CA THR A 121 -4.62 19.88 -3.93
C THR A 121 -5.88 20.12 -4.79
N PRO A 122 -5.92 19.72 -6.08
CA PRO A 122 -7.11 19.97 -6.91
C PRO A 122 -8.38 19.30 -6.39
N ILE A 123 -8.26 18.16 -5.69
CA ILE A 123 -9.40 17.43 -5.11
C ILE A 123 -9.85 18.10 -3.82
N VAL A 124 -8.89 18.44 -2.94
CA VAL A 124 -9.16 19.10 -1.64
C VAL A 124 -9.89 20.42 -1.84
N LEU A 125 -9.52 21.20 -2.87
CA LEU A 125 -10.17 22.47 -3.20
C LEU A 125 -11.63 22.31 -3.67
N GLN A 126 -12.04 21.10 -4.07
CA GLN A 126 -13.41 20.80 -4.47
C GLN A 126 -14.26 20.26 -3.31
N LEU A 127 -13.67 19.99 -2.14
CA LEU A 127 -14.40 19.42 -1.01
C LEU A 127 -15.35 20.43 -0.39
N THR A 128 -16.53 19.94 0.00
CA THR A 128 -17.53 20.75 0.69
C THR A 128 -17.18 20.87 2.18
N PRO A 129 -17.69 21.89 2.89
CA PRO A 129 -17.50 22.01 4.33
C PRO A 129 -18.00 20.80 5.14
N ARG A 130 -18.96 20.03 4.61
CA ARG A 130 -19.44 18.79 5.25
C ARG A 130 -18.44 17.64 5.14
N GLN A 131 -17.62 17.63 4.09
CA GLN A 131 -16.58 16.61 3.86
C GLN A 131 -15.27 16.92 4.61
N LEU A 132 -15.16 18.12 5.20
CA LEU A 132 -13.96 18.60 5.94
C LEU A 132 -14.13 18.61 7.46
N ARG A 133 -15.30 18.22 7.97
CA ARG A 133 -15.57 18.09 9.41
C ARG A 133 -15.34 16.66 9.87
#